data_AF-A0A349PQ49-F1
#
_entry.id   AF-A0A349PQ49-F1
#
_cell.length_a   1.000
_cell.length_b   1.000
_cell.length_c   1.000
_cell.angle_alpha   90.00
_cell.angle_beta   90.00
_cell.angle_gamma   90.00
#
_symmetry.space_group_name_H-M   'P 1'
#
loop_
_entity.id
_entity.type
_entity.pdbx_description
1 polymer ?
#
loop_
_entity_poly.entity_id
_entity_poly.type
_entity_poly.pdbx_seq_one_letter_code
_entity_poly.pdbx_strand_id
1 'polypeptide(L)' 'LTVDELKSLVIEFKATIIKVLGRPFPEDPNEQLWGSIGGVFSSWMGKRAIEYRRIENIPHQWGTAVNVQAMV' A
#
# COMPACT_ATOMS: atom_id res chain seq x y z
N LEU A 1 -2.93 13.43 -22.27
CA LEU A 1 -2.55 13.84 -20.90
C LEU A 1 -1.56 14.98 -20.97
N THR A 2 -2.11 16.19 -21.08
CA THR A 2 -1.40 17.44 -20.81
C THR A 2 -1.15 17.59 -19.31
N VAL A 3 -0.33 18.57 -18.92
CA VAL A 3 -0.08 18.89 -17.50
C VAL A 3 -1.39 19.19 -16.76
N ASP A 4 -2.32 19.90 -17.40
CA ASP A 4 -3.60 20.27 -16.76
C ASP A 4 -4.56 19.07 -16.67
N GLU A 5 -4.52 18.15 -17.63
CA GLU A 5 -5.24 16.88 -17.53
C GLU A 5 -4.69 16.02 -16.37
N LEU A 6 -3.37 15.99 -16.17
CA LEU A 6 -2.76 15.27 -15.03
C LEU A 6 -3.12 15.89 -13.68
N LYS A 7 -3.14 17.23 -13.57
CA LYS A 7 -3.58 17.93 -12.35
C LYS A 7 -5.04 17.60 -12.03
N SER A 8 -5.90 17.60 -13.04
CA SER A 8 -7.32 17.22 -12.90
C SER A 8 -7.45 15.79 -12.38
N LEU A 9 -6.66 14.86 -12.92
CA LEU A 9 -6.69 13.45 -12.51
C LEU A 9 -6.26 13.25 -11.04
N VAL A 10 -5.26 13.99 -10.55
CA VAL A 10 -4.84 13.92 -9.14
C VAL A 10 -6.00 14.31 -8.21
N ILE A 11 -6.80 15.32 -8.59
CA ILE A 11 -7.97 15.74 -7.82
C ILE A 11 -9.01 14.61 -7.78
N GLU A 12 -9.30 13.99 -8.92
CA GLU A 12 -10.24 12.87 -9.01
C GLU A 12 -9.82 11.65 -8.18
N PHE A 13 -8.52 11.34 -8.15
CA PHE A 13 -8.01 10.26 -7.32
C PHE A 13 -8.13 10.55 -5.82
N LYS A 14 -7.79 11.77 -5.38
CA LYS A 14 -7.98 12.17 -3.97
C LYS A 14 -9.46 12.12 -3.56
N ALA A 15 -10.37 12.56 -4.44
CA ALA A 15 -11.81 12.46 -4.21
C ALA A 15 -12.28 10.99 -4.10
N THR A 16 -11.76 10.12 -4.95
CA THR A 16 -12.06 8.68 -4.92
C THR A 16 -11.61 8.02 -3.62
N ILE A 17 -10.43 8.39 -3.12
CA ILE A 17 -9.91 7.89 -1.84
C ILE A 17 -10.86 8.22 -0.69
N ILE A 18 -11.34 9.47 -0.62
CA ILE A 18 -12.31 9.88 0.41
C ILE A 18 -13.61 9.09 0.26
N LYS A 19 -14.12 8.94 -0.98
CA LYS A 19 -15.36 8.20 -1.25
C LYS A 19 -15.28 6.74 -0.81
N VAL A 20 -14.14 6.08 -1.02
CA VAL A 20 -13.98 4.63 -0.77
C VAL A 20 -13.54 4.35 0.67
N LEU A 21 -12.62 5.15 1.22
CA LEU A 21 -11.99 4.91 2.52
C LEU A 21 -12.53 5.79 3.65
N GLY A 22 -13.39 6.77 3.34
CA GLY A 22 -13.98 7.68 4.32
C GLY A 22 -12.99 8.69 4.92
N ARG A 23 -11.76 8.76 4.41
CA ARG A 23 -10.69 9.64 4.90
C ARG A 23 -9.86 10.18 3.74
N PRO A 24 -9.27 11.38 3.87
CA PRO A 24 -8.39 11.93 2.84
C PRO A 24 -7.11 11.09 2.68
N PHE A 25 -6.45 11.26 1.53
CA PHE A 25 -5.10 10.76 1.36
C PHE A 25 -4.16 11.44 2.38
N PRO A 26 -3.31 10.70 3.11
CA PRO A 26 -2.38 11.30 4.05
C PRO A 26 -1.34 12.14 3.32
N GLU A 27 -1.18 13.41 3.70
CA GLU A 27 -0.21 14.31 3.08
C GLU A 27 1.14 14.32 3.82
N ASP A 28 1.20 13.83 5.08
CA ASP A 28 2.46 13.64 5.80
C ASP A 28 3.21 12.41 5.26
N PRO A 29 4.44 12.58 4.74
CA PRO A 29 5.26 11.45 4.28
C PRO A 29 5.51 10.38 5.35
N ASN A 30 5.57 10.74 6.64
CA ASN A 30 5.76 9.76 7.72
C ASN A 30 4.52 8.88 7.90
N GLU A 31 3.33 9.46 7.82
CA GLU A 31 2.07 8.69 7.85
C GLU A 31 1.98 7.75 6.65
N GLN A 32 2.39 8.20 5.46
CA GLN A 32 2.45 7.35 4.28
C GLN A 32 3.45 6.20 4.44
N LEU A 33 4.64 6.47 4.99
CA LEU A 33 5.67 5.46 5.23
C LEU A 33 5.17 4.40 6.22
N TRP A 34 4.66 4.82 7.38
CA TRP A 34 4.14 3.90 8.39
C TRP A 34 2.91 3.12 7.91
N GLY A 35 2.02 3.79 7.15
CA GLY A 35 0.90 3.12 6.49
C GLY A 35 1.36 2.04 5.50
N SER A 36 2.42 2.31 4.74
CA SER A 36 3.00 1.37 3.78
C SER A 36 3.67 0.18 4.48
N ILE A 37 4.47 0.42 5.52
CA ILE A 37 5.08 -0.63 6.35
C ILE A 37 3.99 -1.55 6.95
N GLY A 38 2.96 -0.96 7.55
CA GLY A 38 1.82 -1.71 8.11
C GLY A 38 1.05 -2.50 7.04
N GLY A 39 0.92 -1.93 5.84
CA GLY A 39 0.35 -2.62 4.68
C GLY A 39 1.15 -3.85 4.27
N VAL A 40 2.48 -3.77 4.22
CA VAL A 40 3.35 -4.91 3.89
C VAL A 40 3.24 -6.01 4.96
N PHE A 41 3.30 -5.67 6.25
CA PHE A 41 3.11 -6.66 7.31
C PHE A 41 1.73 -7.32 7.26
N SER A 42 0.67 -6.53 7.02
CA SER A 42 -0.69 -7.07 6.85
C SER A 42 -0.79 -8.00 5.64
N SER A 43 -0.03 -7.73 4.57
CA SER A 43 -0.03 -8.54 3.35
C SER A 43 0.50 -9.96 3.58
N TRP A 44 1.37 -10.18 4.58
CA TRP A 44 1.84 -11.52 4.94
C TRP A 44 0.69 -12.45 5.35
N MET A 45 -0.34 -11.89 5.96
CA MET A 45 -1.54 -12.61 6.41
C MET A 45 -2.67 -12.57 5.38
N GLY A 46 -2.42 -12.05 4.17
CA GLY A 46 -3.39 -12.05 3.08
C GLY A 46 -3.75 -13.48 2.62
N LYS A 47 -5.00 -13.70 2.24
CA LYS A 47 -5.52 -15.01 1.81
C LYS A 47 -4.64 -15.68 0.75
N ARG A 48 -4.17 -14.91 -0.24
CA ARG A 48 -3.27 -15.40 -1.30
C ARG A 48 -1.91 -15.83 -0.75
N ALA A 49 -1.32 -15.06 0.17
CA ALA A 49 -0.02 -15.38 0.76
C ALA A 49 -0.10 -16.61 1.66
N ILE A 50 -1.18 -16.74 2.45
CA ILE A 50 -1.46 -17.94 3.26
C ILE A 50 -1.54 -19.18 2.37
N GLU A 51 -2.32 -19.11 1.29
CA GLU A 51 -2.50 -20.26 0.41
C GLU A 51 -1.21 -20.65 -0.32
N TYR A 52 -0.44 -19.65 -0.78
CA TYR A 52 0.88 -19.89 -1.39
C TYR A 52 1.81 -20.63 -0.42
N ARG A 53 1.91 -20.18 0.83
CA ARG A 53 2.75 -20.85 1.84
C ARG A 53 2.30 -22.27 2.13
N ARG A 54 0.99 -22.53 2.12
CA ARG A 54 0.44 -23.87 2.31
C ARG A 54 0.85 -24.82 1.18
N ILE A 55 0.79 -24.36 -0.06
CA ILE A 55 1.17 -25.14 -1.25
C ILE A 55 2.67 -25.41 -1.27
N GLU A 56 3.47 -24.38 -0.96
CA GLU A 56 4.94 -24.42 -1.04
C GLU A 56 5.61 -24.87 0.27
N ASN A 57 4.84 -25.26 1.29
CA ASN A 57 5.33 -25.69 2.60
C ASN A 57 6.25 -24.66 3.31
N ILE A 58 5.90 -23.37 3.22
CA ILE A 58 6.66 -22.27 3.84
C ILE A 58 6.11 -21.97 5.26
N PRO A 59 6.95 -21.93 6.31
CA PRO A 59 6.50 -21.65 7.67
C PRO A 59 5.84 -20.26 7.82
N HIS A 60 4.74 -20.20 8.56
CA HIS A 60 4.00 -18.96 8.79
C HIS A 60 4.77 -17.95 9.66
N GLN A 61 5.58 -18.45 10.61
CA GLN A 61 6.26 -17.62 11.61
C GLN A 61 7.45 -16.82 11.07
N TRP A 62 7.89 -17.06 9.83
CA TRP A 62 9.01 -16.32 9.25
C TRP A 62 8.70 -14.84 9.02
N GLY A 63 7.43 -14.52 8.76
CA GLY A 63 7.02 -13.15 8.48
C GLY A 63 7.53 -12.64 7.12
N THR A 64 7.48 -11.33 6.96
CA THR A 64 8.05 -10.61 5.82
C THR A 64 8.83 -9.41 6.33
N ALA A 65 9.95 -9.09 5.67
CA ALA A 65 10.67 -7.85 5.91
C ALA A 65 10.05 -6.69 5.12
N VAL A 66 10.41 -5.47 5.49
CA VAL A 66 10.13 -4.26 4.71
C VAL A 66 11.46 -3.60 4.40
N ASN A 67 11.75 -3.40 3.12
CA ASN A 67 12.93 -2.66 2.67
C ASN A 67 12.49 -1.26 2.24
N VAL A 68 13.13 -0.23 2.80
CA VAL A 68 12.90 1.17 2.42
C VAL A 68 14.15 1.65 1.69
N GLN A 69 13.96 2.18 0.49
CA GLN A 69 15.03 2.61 -0.39
C GLN A 69 14.77 4.04 -0.87
N ALA A 70 15.83 4.83 -0.98
CA ALA A 70 15.76 6.13 -1.62
C ALA A 70 15.43 5.97 -3.11
N MET A 71 14.54 6.83 -3.61
CA MET A 71 14.27 6.93 -5.05
C MET A 71 15.48 7.57 -5.76
N VAL A 72 15.84 7.04 -6.94
CA VAL A 72 16.91 7.56 -7.82
C VAL A 72 16.33 8.13 -9.11
#